data_AF-A0A9P7TD23-F1
#
_entry.id   AF-A0A9P7TD23-F1
#
_cell.length_a   1.000
_cell.length_b   1.000
_cell.length_c   1.000
_cell.angle_alpha   90.00
_cell.angle_beta   90.00
_cell.angle_gamma   90.00
#
_symmetry.space_group_name_H-M   'P 1'
#
loop_
_entity.id
_entity.type
_entity.pdbx_description
1 polymer ?
#
loop_
_entity_poly.entity_id
_entity_poly.type
_entity_poly.pdbx_seq_one_letter_code
_entity_poly.pdbx_strand_id
1 'polypeptide(L)'
;GRLDPSKQITPREIIKSNLVGSIRDGIKVLSRGGEHLKQPIDIIVSRVSASAIAAIEGAGGKVTTRYYTKLAIKRLVNGQSVSSDQPLPVGKEHVEGVIEAAKKAPFLYRLPDPTSRDDIEYYRDPAHRGYLSHRLAPGESPSLYFKVPGEKMVKRQVKVDEKKPVEETLW
;
A
#
# COMPACT_ATOMS: atom_id res chain seq x y z
N GLY A 1 -29.59 0.95 3.64
CA GLY A 1 -28.38 0.80 4.47
C GLY A 1 -27.70 2.15 4.62
N ARG A 2 -26.88 2.36 5.66
CA ARG A 2 -26.17 3.63 5.91
C ARG A 2 -24.98 3.88 4.97
N LEU A 3 -24.51 2.82 4.31
CA LEU A 3 -23.47 2.85 3.30
C LEU A 3 -24.00 2.16 2.03
N ASP A 4 -23.55 2.66 0.89
CA ASP A 4 -23.79 2.08 -0.42
C ASP A 4 -22.56 1.25 -0.83
N PRO A 5 -22.66 -0.08 -0.92
CA PRO A 5 -21.52 -0.95 -1.26
C PRO A 5 -21.09 -0.80 -2.73
N SER A 6 -21.92 -0.20 -3.59
CA SER A 6 -21.61 0.03 -5.01
C SER A 6 -20.61 1.16 -5.22
N LYS A 7 -20.42 2.01 -4.21
CA LYS A 7 -19.52 3.16 -4.24
C LYS A 7 -18.29 2.88 -3.39
N GLN A 8 -17.17 3.46 -3.79
CA GLN A 8 -15.95 3.38 -3.01
C GLN A 8 -16.16 4.04 -1.63
N ILE A 9 -15.87 3.28 -0.58
CA ILE A 9 -16.02 3.72 0.80
C ILE A 9 -14.73 4.42 1.23
N THR A 10 -14.77 5.74 1.37
CA THR A 10 -13.62 6.53 1.84
C THR A 10 -13.85 7.01 3.28
N PRO A 11 -12.84 7.62 3.94
CA PRO A 11 -13.02 8.17 5.28
C PRO A 11 -14.18 9.15 5.40
N ARG A 12 -14.52 9.85 4.30
CA ARG A 12 -15.65 10.78 4.24
C ARG A 12 -16.97 10.06 4.47
N GLU A 13 -17.21 8.96 3.76
CA GLU A 13 -18.45 8.17 3.84
C GLU A 13 -18.55 7.47 5.19
N ILE A 14 -17.44 6.96 5.74
CA ILE A 14 -17.40 6.32 7.07
C ILE A 14 -17.81 7.32 8.17
N ILE A 15 -17.32 8.55 8.10
CA ILE A 15 -17.64 9.58 9.10
C ILE A 15 -19.06 10.12 8.89
N LYS A 16 -19.46 10.43 7.65
CA LYS A 16 -20.83 10.91 7.35
C LYS A 16 -21.91 9.89 7.68
N SER A 17 -21.61 8.60 7.51
CA SER A 17 -22.51 7.53 7.89
C SER A 17 -22.58 7.31 9.40
N ASN A 18 -21.84 8.07 10.22
CA ASN A 18 -21.76 7.95 11.68
C ASN A 18 -21.37 6.54 12.16
N LEU A 19 -20.51 5.84 11.41
CA LEU A 19 -19.92 4.55 11.84
C LEU A 19 -18.82 4.75 12.89
N VAL A 20 -18.11 5.86 12.80
CA VAL A 20 -17.07 6.26 13.75
C VAL A 20 -17.50 7.58 14.38
N GLY A 21 -17.46 7.67 15.71
CA GLY A 21 -17.99 8.82 16.44
C GLY A 21 -17.16 10.10 16.29
N SER A 22 -15.83 10.03 16.50
CA SER A 22 -14.96 11.21 16.48
C SER A 22 -13.84 11.12 15.46
N ILE A 23 -13.53 12.26 14.84
CA ILE A 23 -12.43 12.39 13.87
C ILE A 23 -11.10 12.43 14.63
N ARG A 24 -10.32 11.34 14.49
CA ARG A 24 -8.95 11.23 15.02
C ARG A 24 -7.93 11.33 13.88
N ASP A 25 -6.75 10.75 14.06
CA ASP A 25 -5.64 10.84 13.11
C ASP A 25 -5.84 9.98 11.87
N GLY A 26 -6.53 8.85 12.02
CA GLY A 26 -6.81 7.92 10.94
C GLY A 26 -7.88 6.91 11.31
N ILE A 27 -8.20 6.05 10.35
CA ILE A 27 -9.17 4.96 10.50
C ILE A 27 -8.44 3.65 10.27
N LYS A 28 -8.52 2.75 11.27
CA LYS A 28 -8.00 1.38 11.16
C LYS A 28 -9.16 0.39 11.11
N VAL A 29 -9.21 -0.42 10.06
CA VAL A 29 -10.21 -1.49 9.92
C VAL A 29 -9.70 -2.75 10.61
N LEU A 30 -10.60 -3.38 11.38
CA LEU A 30 -10.37 -4.63 12.11
C LEU A 30 -11.39 -5.67 11.64
N SER A 31 -11.10 -6.95 11.89
CA SER A 31 -11.85 -8.10 11.36
C SER A 31 -12.87 -8.70 12.33
N ARG A 32 -13.34 -7.94 13.32
CA ARG A 32 -14.34 -8.47 14.26
C ARG A 32 -15.63 -8.77 13.51
N GLY A 33 -16.00 -10.05 13.43
CA GLY A 33 -17.16 -10.51 12.67
C GLY A 33 -16.95 -10.57 11.15
N GLY A 34 -15.70 -10.66 10.68
CA GLY A 34 -15.37 -10.77 9.26
C GLY A 34 -16.07 -11.94 8.54
N GLU A 35 -16.44 -12.99 9.26
CA GLU A 35 -17.19 -14.15 8.75
C GLU A 35 -18.57 -13.81 8.18
N HIS A 36 -19.15 -12.68 8.61
CA HIS A 36 -20.47 -12.24 8.14
C HIS A 36 -20.40 -11.33 6.91
N LEU A 37 -19.20 -10.94 6.48
CA LEU A 37 -19.01 -10.07 5.33
C LEU A 37 -19.15 -10.89 4.04
N LYS A 38 -20.33 -10.81 3.42
CA LYS A 38 -20.67 -11.52 2.17
C LYS A 38 -20.68 -10.62 0.93
N GLN A 39 -20.73 -9.31 1.14
CA GLN A 39 -20.83 -8.33 0.06
C GLN A 39 -19.43 -7.88 -0.35
N PRO A 40 -19.13 -7.78 -1.65
CA PRO A 40 -17.90 -7.17 -2.11
C PRO A 40 -17.93 -5.67 -1.80
N ILE A 41 -16.85 -5.16 -1.22
CA ILE A 41 -16.72 -3.76 -0.81
C ILE A 41 -15.37 -3.23 -1.30
N ASP A 42 -15.37 -2.04 -1.92
CA ASP A 42 -14.15 -1.28 -2.19
C ASP A 42 -13.96 -0.20 -1.11
N ILE A 43 -12.85 -0.27 -0.37
CA ILE A 43 -12.59 0.60 0.78
C ILE A 43 -11.19 1.23 0.74
N ILE A 44 -11.14 2.55 0.96
CA ILE A 44 -9.91 3.31 1.19
C ILE A 44 -9.86 3.77 2.64
N VAL A 45 -8.82 3.36 3.37
CA VAL A 45 -8.66 3.69 4.80
C VAL A 45 -7.19 3.92 5.15
N SER A 46 -6.92 4.40 6.37
CA SER A 46 -5.55 4.67 6.80
C SER A 46 -4.77 3.38 7.06
N ARG A 47 -5.35 2.45 7.82
CA ARG A 47 -4.70 1.17 8.17
C ARG A 47 -5.71 0.04 8.17
N VAL A 48 -5.23 -1.20 8.01
CA VAL A 48 -6.09 -2.40 8.02
C VAL A 48 -5.32 -3.54 8.70
N SER A 49 -6.01 -4.39 9.47
CA SER A 49 -5.41 -5.61 10.00
C SER A 49 -5.29 -6.68 8.91
N ALA A 50 -4.26 -7.53 8.97
CA ALA A 50 -4.09 -8.62 7.99
C ALA A 50 -5.33 -9.53 7.87
N SER A 51 -5.95 -9.85 9.00
CA SER A 51 -7.20 -10.62 9.04
C SER A 51 -8.40 -9.91 8.41
N ALA A 52 -8.42 -8.57 8.40
CA ALA A 52 -9.48 -7.81 7.75
C ALA A 52 -9.26 -7.74 6.23
N ILE A 53 -8.01 -7.63 5.78
CA ILE A 53 -7.66 -7.73 4.36
C ILE A 53 -8.13 -9.08 3.83
N ALA A 54 -7.78 -10.18 4.51
CA ALA A 54 -8.19 -11.53 4.12
C ALA A 54 -9.72 -11.70 4.05
N ALA A 55 -10.47 -11.13 5.00
CA ALA A 55 -11.92 -11.19 5.00
C ALA A 55 -12.55 -10.38 3.85
N ILE A 56 -12.05 -9.17 3.59
CA ILE A 56 -12.59 -8.30 2.53
C ILE A 56 -12.26 -8.88 1.15
N GLU A 57 -11.02 -9.32 0.94
CA GLU A 57 -10.60 -9.95 -0.31
C GLU A 57 -11.28 -11.31 -0.51
N GLY A 58 -11.48 -12.09 0.56
CA GLY A 58 -12.23 -13.35 0.52
C GLY A 58 -13.70 -13.17 0.12
N ALA A 59 -14.29 -12.00 0.40
CA ALA A 59 -15.61 -11.62 -0.08
C ALA A 59 -15.61 -11.00 -1.50
N GLY A 60 -14.45 -10.93 -2.16
CA GLY A 60 -14.29 -10.33 -3.49
C GLY A 60 -14.23 -8.80 -3.49
N GLY A 61 -13.94 -8.18 -2.35
CA GLY A 61 -13.74 -6.75 -2.22
C GLY A 61 -12.32 -6.29 -2.54
N LYS A 62 -12.11 -4.97 -2.50
CA LYS A 62 -10.80 -4.33 -2.69
C LYS A 62 -10.47 -3.45 -1.49
N VAL A 63 -9.23 -3.49 -1.06
CA VAL A 63 -8.72 -2.69 0.05
C VAL A 63 -7.53 -1.88 -0.42
N THR A 64 -7.55 -0.57 -0.19
CA THR A 64 -6.41 0.32 -0.42
C THR A 64 -6.10 1.08 0.87
N THR A 65 -4.84 1.06 1.31
CA THR A 65 -4.40 1.88 2.43
C THR A 65 -3.76 3.17 1.93
N ARG A 66 -4.26 4.31 2.42
CA ARG A 66 -3.79 5.65 2.05
C ARG A 66 -3.44 6.47 3.28
N TYR A 67 -2.37 7.25 3.16
CA TYR A 67 -1.97 8.17 4.22
C TYR A 67 -2.99 9.28 4.42
N TYR A 68 -3.37 9.50 5.69
CA TYR A 68 -4.25 10.59 6.10
C TYR A 68 -3.74 11.21 7.39
N THR A 69 -4.06 12.48 7.57
CA THR A 69 -3.89 13.21 8.83
C THR A 69 -5.25 13.68 9.34
N LYS A 70 -5.34 13.98 10.63
CA LYS A 70 -6.56 14.52 11.25
C LYS A 70 -7.12 15.74 10.49
N LEU A 71 -6.24 16.64 10.04
CA LEU A 71 -6.63 17.83 9.26
C LEU A 71 -7.13 17.45 7.86
N ALA A 72 -6.48 16.50 7.20
CA ALA A 72 -6.91 16.02 5.89
C ALA A 72 -8.30 15.39 5.96
N ILE A 73 -8.58 14.58 6.99
CA ILE A 73 -9.89 13.95 7.19
C ILE A 73 -10.97 15.00 7.45
N LYS A 74 -10.70 16.01 8.29
CA LYS A 74 -11.64 17.13 8.50
C LYS A 74 -11.98 17.85 7.18
N ARG A 75 -10.98 18.11 6.34
CA ARG A 75 -11.17 18.75 5.02
C ARG A 75 -11.98 17.87 4.06
N LEU A 76 -11.79 16.55 4.08
CA LEU A 76 -12.58 15.60 3.29
C LEU A 76 -14.06 15.62 3.70
N VAL A 77 -14.33 15.60 5.01
CA VAL A 77 -15.70 15.65 5.55
C VAL A 77 -16.39 16.95 5.14
N ASN A 78 -15.69 18.07 5.29
CA ASN A 78 -16.15 19.41 4.90
C ASN A 78 -16.25 19.62 3.38
N GLY A 79 -15.77 18.66 2.57
CA GLY A 79 -15.81 18.76 1.10
C GLY A 79 -14.80 19.74 0.51
N GLN A 80 -13.74 20.07 1.24
CA GLN A 80 -12.66 20.96 0.77
C GLN A 80 -11.52 20.21 0.06
N SER A 81 -11.53 18.88 0.12
CA SER A 81 -10.58 17.98 -0.54
C SER A 81 -11.30 16.71 -1.02
N VAL A 82 -10.63 15.95 -1.91
CA VAL A 82 -11.10 14.66 -2.44
C VAL A 82 -10.14 13.53 -2.09
N SER A 83 -10.70 12.36 -1.80
CA SER A 83 -9.95 11.11 -1.70
C SER A 83 -9.52 10.65 -3.08
N SER A 84 -8.21 10.58 -3.29
CA SER A 84 -7.60 9.92 -4.45
C SER A 84 -7.02 8.59 -3.99
N ASP A 85 -6.72 7.67 -4.90
CA ASP A 85 -5.93 6.47 -4.64
C ASP A 85 -4.45 6.65 -5.00
N GLN A 86 -4.12 7.63 -5.82
CA GLN A 86 -2.76 7.80 -6.34
C GLN A 86 -1.98 8.87 -5.56
N PRO A 87 -0.65 8.71 -5.38
CA PRO A 87 0.19 9.76 -4.84
C PRO A 87 0.29 10.93 -5.82
N LEU A 88 0.84 12.05 -5.34
CA LEU A 88 1.20 13.12 -6.27
C LEU A 88 2.32 12.62 -7.21
N PRO A 89 2.17 12.83 -8.52
CA PRO A 89 3.21 12.49 -9.47
C PRO A 89 4.42 13.41 -9.25
N VAL A 90 5.62 12.88 -9.48
CA VAL A 90 6.89 13.57 -9.33
C VAL A 90 7.57 13.60 -10.68
N GLY A 91 8.06 14.75 -11.11
CA GLY A 91 8.68 14.93 -12.43
C GLY A 91 8.23 16.24 -13.07
N LYS A 92 9.03 16.76 -14.01
CA LYS A 92 8.70 18.00 -14.74
C LYS A 92 7.57 17.75 -15.75
N GLU A 93 7.53 16.55 -16.29
CA GLU A 93 6.56 16.05 -17.26
C GLU A 93 5.11 16.08 -16.74
N HIS A 94 4.90 16.01 -15.43
CA HIS A 94 3.55 15.97 -14.84
C HIS A 94 3.02 17.34 -14.41
N VAL A 95 3.85 18.38 -14.43
CA VAL A 95 3.50 19.69 -13.85
C VAL A 95 2.30 20.31 -14.57
N GLU A 96 2.31 20.30 -15.91
CA GLU A 96 1.24 20.88 -16.73
C GLU A 96 -0.09 20.19 -16.45
N GLY A 97 -0.12 18.86 -16.49
CA GLY A 97 -1.32 18.07 -16.22
C GLY A 97 -1.88 18.27 -14.80
N VAL A 98 -1.00 18.38 -13.80
CA VAL A 98 -1.42 18.64 -12.41
C VAL A 98 -1.99 20.05 -12.25
N ILE A 99 -1.41 21.06 -12.91
CA ILE A 99 -1.93 22.44 -12.86
C ILE A 99 -3.30 22.52 -13.53
N GLU A 100 -3.48 21.87 -14.68
CA GLU A 100 -4.78 21.79 -15.35
C GLU A 100 -5.83 21.09 -14.50
N ALA A 101 -5.47 19.96 -13.88
CA ALA A 101 -6.35 19.23 -12.97
C ALA A 101 -6.71 20.09 -11.75
N ALA A 102 -5.76 20.82 -11.18
CA ALA A 102 -5.98 21.71 -10.05
C ALA A 102 -6.90 22.89 -10.38
N LYS A 103 -6.82 23.45 -11.61
CA LYS A 103 -7.72 24.51 -12.07
C LYS A 103 -9.16 24.00 -12.28
N LYS A 104 -9.32 22.76 -12.73
CA LYS A 104 -10.64 22.13 -12.94
C LYS A 104 -11.27 21.64 -11.62
N ALA A 105 -10.45 21.24 -10.66
CA ALA A 105 -10.91 20.72 -9.40
C ALA A 105 -11.53 21.84 -8.54
N PRO A 106 -12.74 21.66 -7.99
CA PRO A 106 -13.36 22.66 -7.11
C PRO A 106 -12.76 22.67 -5.68
N PHE A 107 -11.65 21.97 -5.45
CA PHE A 107 -11.10 21.70 -4.13
C PHE A 107 -9.81 22.48 -3.91
N LEU A 108 -9.73 23.22 -2.80
CA LEU A 108 -8.57 24.06 -2.48
C LEU A 108 -7.39 23.25 -1.92
N TYR A 109 -7.67 22.14 -1.23
CA TYR A 109 -6.63 21.40 -0.50
C TYR A 109 -6.32 20.06 -1.13
N ARG A 110 -5.02 19.78 -1.23
CA ARG A 110 -4.49 18.47 -1.60
C ARG A 110 -4.42 17.56 -0.38
N LEU A 111 -4.47 16.25 -0.63
CA LEU A 111 -4.13 15.28 0.39
C LEU A 111 -2.61 15.24 0.61
N PRO A 112 -2.15 15.10 1.86
CA PRO A 112 -0.74 14.93 2.16
C PRO A 112 -0.27 13.53 1.75
N ASP A 113 0.98 13.43 1.31
CA ASP A 113 1.73 12.19 1.21
C ASP A 113 2.62 12.03 2.47
N PRO A 114 3.02 10.79 2.84
CA PRO A 114 3.81 10.54 4.03
C PRO A 114 5.23 11.11 3.90
N THR A 115 5.73 11.65 5.00
CA THR A 115 7.09 12.20 5.09
C THR A 115 8.00 11.42 6.04
N SER A 116 7.42 10.76 7.04
CA SER A 116 8.17 9.94 7.99
C SER A 116 8.63 8.64 7.34
N ARG A 117 9.80 8.15 7.73
CA ARG A 117 10.34 6.88 7.24
C ARG A 117 9.34 5.74 7.46
N ASP A 118 8.83 5.62 8.68
CA ASP A 118 7.93 4.54 9.07
C ASP A 118 6.61 4.56 8.29
N ASP A 119 6.02 5.74 8.07
CA ASP A 119 4.81 5.84 7.27
C ASP A 119 5.09 5.51 5.80
N ILE A 120 6.20 5.99 5.23
CA ILE A 120 6.56 5.66 3.84
C ILE A 120 6.71 4.14 3.70
N GLU A 121 7.45 3.48 4.58
CA GLU A 121 7.63 2.02 4.55
C GLU A 121 6.29 1.29 4.69
N TYR A 122 5.39 1.76 5.56
CA TYR A 122 4.06 1.17 5.75
C TYR A 122 3.20 1.22 4.48
N TYR A 123 3.08 2.38 3.82
CA TYR A 123 2.25 2.53 2.61
C TYR A 123 2.95 2.05 1.33
N ARG A 124 4.24 1.72 1.41
CA ARG A 124 5.00 1.11 0.31
C ARG A 124 4.89 -0.41 0.32
N ASP A 125 4.59 -1.02 1.46
CA ASP A 125 4.45 -2.48 1.58
C ASP A 125 3.16 -3.02 0.90
N PRO A 126 3.25 -3.96 -0.06
CA PRO A 126 2.09 -4.62 -0.65
C PRO A 126 1.26 -5.42 0.36
N ALA A 127 1.85 -5.88 1.48
CA ALA A 127 1.13 -6.61 2.53
C ALA A 127 0.01 -5.77 3.17
N HIS A 128 0.20 -4.46 3.27
CA HIS A 128 -0.80 -3.52 3.78
C HIS A 128 -1.73 -2.98 2.68
N ARG A 129 -1.56 -3.41 1.42
CA ARG A 129 -2.21 -2.83 0.23
C ARG A 129 -1.99 -1.32 0.15
N GLY A 130 -0.76 -0.91 0.45
CA GLY A 130 -0.36 0.49 0.46
C GLY A 130 -0.39 1.09 -0.94
N TYR A 131 -0.91 2.31 -1.06
CA TYR A 131 -1.03 3.00 -2.33
C TYR A 131 0.32 3.33 -3.01
N LEU A 132 1.45 3.27 -2.28
CA LEU A 132 2.80 3.47 -2.82
C LEU A 132 3.47 2.15 -3.25
N SER A 133 2.81 1.00 -3.09
CA SER A 133 3.38 -0.32 -3.40
C SER A 133 3.75 -0.51 -4.87
N HIS A 134 3.08 0.20 -5.80
CA HIS A 134 3.42 0.20 -7.22
C HIS A 134 4.84 0.72 -7.53
N ARG A 135 5.49 1.40 -6.58
CA ARG A 135 6.87 1.89 -6.73
C ARG A 135 7.93 0.83 -6.43
N LEU A 136 7.56 -0.30 -5.83
CA LEU A 136 8.51 -1.38 -5.55
C LEU A 136 8.67 -2.30 -6.75
N ALA A 137 9.92 -2.69 -7.03
CA ALA A 137 10.20 -3.79 -7.93
C ALA A 137 9.84 -5.14 -7.27
N PRO A 138 9.51 -6.19 -8.04
CA PRO A 138 9.28 -7.52 -7.48
C PRO A 138 10.54 -8.02 -6.77
N GLY A 139 10.39 -8.39 -5.49
CA GLY A 139 11.50 -8.85 -4.63
C GLY A 139 12.26 -7.73 -3.89
N GLU A 140 11.91 -6.46 -4.10
CA GLU A 140 12.47 -5.35 -3.32
C GLU A 140 11.84 -5.28 -1.92
N SER A 141 12.63 -4.92 -0.92
CA SER A 141 12.14 -4.66 0.42
C SER A 141 11.35 -3.34 0.46
N PRO A 142 10.20 -3.29 1.14
CA PRO A 142 9.50 -2.03 1.41
C PRO A 142 10.35 -1.03 2.21
N SER A 143 11.30 -1.53 3.01
CA SER A 143 12.13 -0.70 3.87
C SER A 143 13.04 0.22 3.07
N LEU A 144 13.18 1.47 3.52
CA LEU A 144 14.10 2.44 2.93
C LEU A 144 15.55 2.20 3.34
N TYR A 145 15.79 1.32 4.33
CA TYR A 145 17.12 1.01 4.86
C TYR A 145 17.48 -0.46 4.67
N PHE A 146 16.60 -1.37 5.09
CA PHE A 146 16.89 -2.81 5.07
C PHE A 146 16.60 -3.40 3.71
N LYS A 147 17.57 -4.13 3.16
CA LYS A 147 17.44 -4.87 1.89
C LYS A 147 17.19 -6.34 2.18
N VAL A 148 16.45 -7.01 1.31
CA VAL A 148 16.32 -8.48 1.39
C VAL A 148 17.71 -9.07 1.17
N PRO A 149 18.25 -9.86 2.11
CA PRO A 149 19.53 -10.51 1.90
C PRO A 149 19.39 -11.45 0.70
N GLY A 150 20.16 -11.19 -0.35
CA GLY A 150 20.17 -12.07 -1.52
C GLY A 150 20.68 -13.45 -1.13
N GLU A 151 20.10 -14.49 -1.70
CA GLU A 151 20.65 -15.85 -1.62
C GLU A 151 22.02 -15.86 -2.28
N LYS A 152 23.08 -15.67 -1.49
CA LYS A 152 24.44 -15.95 -1.94
C LYS A 152 24.57 -17.46 -2.06
N MET A 153 24.29 -18.01 -3.23
CA MET A 153 24.72 -19.37 -3.55
C MET A 153 26.25 -19.41 -3.45
N VAL A 154 26.76 -19.94 -2.34
CA VAL A 154 28.19 -20.21 -2.19
C VAL A 154 28.51 -21.32 -3.19
N LYS A 155 29.00 -20.96 -4.38
CA LYS A 155 29.54 -21.93 -5.32
C LYS A 155 30.77 -22.56 -4.68
N ARG A 156 30.59 -23.70 -4.02
CA ARG A 156 31.69 -24.51 -3.51
C ARG A 156 32.40 -25.10 -4.73
N GLN A 157 33.51 -24.50 -5.13
CA GLN A 157 34.40 -25.11 -6.12
C GLN A 157 34.98 -26.37 -5.52
N VAL A 158 34.49 -27.54 -5.94
CA VAL A 158 35.13 -28.82 -5.66
C VAL A 158 36.41 -28.84 -6.50
N LYS A 159 37.58 -28.76 -5.86
CA LYS A 159 38.85 -29.04 -6.53
C LYS A 159 38.82 -30.52 -6.92
N VAL A 160 38.75 -30.79 -8.21
CA VAL A 160 38.97 -32.13 -8.75
C VAL A 160 40.47 -32.33 -8.79
N ASP A 161 41.00 -33.17 -7.91
CA ASP A 161 42.42 -33.56 -7.94
C ASP A 161 42.66 -34.36 -9.23
N GLU A 162 43.50 -33.82 -10.12
CA GLU A 162 43.97 -34.52 -11.32
C GLU A 162 44.80 -35.74 -10.89
N LYS A 163 44.24 -36.94 -11.08
CA LYS A 163 45.00 -38.19 -10.96
C LYS A 163 46.10 -38.17 -12.04
N LYS A 164 47.37 -38.18 -11.62
CA LYS A 164 48.51 -38.39 -12.50
C LYS A 164 48.35 -39.71 -13.26
N PRO A 165 48.62 -39.77 -14.57
CA PRO A 165 48.63 -41.03 -15.31
C PRO A 165 49.75 -41.92 -14.75
N VAL A 166 49.40 -43.14 -14.38
CA VAL A 166 50.36 -44.18 -14.03
C VAL A 166 50.96 -44.66 -15.35
N GLU A 167 52.24 -44.40 -15.57
CA GLU A 167 52.99 -44.96 -16.70
C GLU A 167 53.11 -46.47 -16.52
N GLU A 168 52.40 -47.23 -17.35
CA GLU A 168 52.59 -48.68 -17.50
C GLU A 168 53.95 -48.93 -18.18
N THR A 169 54.93 -49.37 -17.39
CA THR A 169 56.20 -49.90 -17.90
C THR A 169 56.04 -51.40 -18.13
N LEU A 170 55.95 -51.82 -19.40
CA LEU A 170 56.09 -53.21 -19.83
C LEU A 170 57.53 -53.43 -20.33
N TRP A 171 58.17 -54.47 -19.80
CA TRP A 171 59.46 -55.03 -20.27
C TRP A 171 59.33 -55.64 -21.67
#